data_AF-A0A1G0YU49-F1
#
_entry.id   AF-A0A1G0YU49-F1
#
_cell.length_a   1.000
_cell.length_b   1.000
_cell.length_c   1.000
_cell.angle_alpha   90.00
_cell.angle_beta   90.00
_cell.angle_gamma   90.00
#
_symmetry.space_group_name_H-M   'P 1'
#
loop_
_entity.id
_entity.type
_entity.pdbx_description
1 polymer ?
#
loop_
_entity_poly.entity_id
_entity_poly.type
_entity_poly.pdbx_seq_one_letter_code
_entity_poly.pdbx_strand_id
1 'polypeptide(L)'
;MDHLKQHNLFAVIGVAIICILAWFYHATFLPNGDVAWDIIGSQRLAAGGSYTHDFFDLNPPLIVYLYRPVVFLIEIFSINRVLALKICVFGLALMSLFVCSFFTRRIFLREHGFLSYVFLPILAITLFILPARDIGQREHLLVLFTLPYFLTVSYRLQGNTLTNWYAIGIGLFAALGFALKPYFLIPFVLVELYVIFYTRRIGGWLRAETLTIIAFLLAYVAFVFIFYSDYIFTVVPLAMRYYYAGFKCPLDIIVTNFLVYFCGIAALFYWVQYKENPYKILSTVLLLAMIGFIGAYVIQQTFWYYHVLPAISMALLLVTLLFGLLIKKYQDNIALIAVSAAVFFAIPLTSINKQYLDGVIAKKNHQPLIAFLHTQPLHQSVYFISASVDEQFASVMYADSTYPSRFLHLFWMPGVVDKTIERSSAFSAQQQARDENFFIRLMAEDLEIKKPKLVFVDVKKYKSHYLLHRFEYLPYLLKNRSFQEAWQPYHYLTTLEASGSVLTDDGSWDLYLAQDIQQISPKKINGQAVILTGKGPVKSAYYVYGHQFLKNKTSLAHTQVRLTKLELWQLPQQGGKVNRNKKNDNLIRQLVNRALFFPAYKYQIYQREDTKATGIS
;
A
#
# COMPACT_ATOMS: atom_id res chain seq x y z
N MET A 1 -25.52 31.29 -24.79
CA MET A 1 -25.81 30.30 -23.74
C MET A 1 -25.51 28.86 -24.19
N ASP A 2 -25.63 28.55 -25.50
CA ASP A 2 -25.48 27.18 -25.99
C ASP A 2 -24.04 26.65 -26.00
N HIS A 3 -23.04 27.48 -26.28
CA HIS A 3 -21.62 27.06 -26.16
C HIS A 3 -21.22 26.68 -24.72
N LEU A 4 -21.71 27.41 -23.71
CA LEU A 4 -21.49 27.08 -22.30
C LEU A 4 -22.19 25.78 -21.88
N LYS A 5 -23.36 25.46 -22.45
CA LYS A 5 -24.03 24.18 -22.23
C LYS A 5 -23.28 23.03 -22.90
N GLN A 6 -22.78 23.23 -24.12
CA GLN A 6 -21.98 22.25 -24.85
C GLN A 6 -20.67 21.91 -24.13
N HIS A 7 -19.88 22.89 -23.69
CA HIS A 7 -18.63 22.61 -22.96
C HIS A 7 -18.85 21.89 -21.62
N ASN A 8 -19.94 22.22 -20.92
CA ASN A 8 -20.33 21.50 -19.70
C ASN A 8 -20.71 20.05 -20.00
N LEU A 9 -21.42 19.79 -21.10
CA LEU A 9 -21.77 18.44 -21.51
C LEU A 9 -20.51 17.62 -21.85
N PHE A 10 -19.56 18.17 -22.61
CA PHE A 10 -18.31 17.47 -22.93
C PHE A 10 -17.48 17.14 -21.68
N ALA A 11 -17.39 18.04 -20.71
CA ALA A 11 -16.66 17.77 -19.47
C ALA A 11 -17.32 16.68 -18.63
N VAL A 12 -18.66 16.67 -18.57
CA VAL A 12 -19.41 15.60 -17.89
C VAL A 12 -19.22 14.26 -18.59
N ILE A 13 -19.30 14.23 -19.93
CA ILE A 13 -19.05 13.02 -20.73
C ILE A 13 -17.62 12.52 -20.52
N GLY A 14 -16.61 13.41 -20.56
CA GLY A 14 -15.21 13.05 -20.35
C GLY A 14 -14.96 12.43 -18.97
N VAL A 15 -15.54 13.02 -17.92
CA VAL A 15 -15.47 12.48 -16.55
C VAL A 15 -16.19 11.13 -16.45
N ALA A 16 -17.35 10.97 -17.09
CA ALA A 16 -18.08 9.70 -17.12
C ALA A 16 -17.27 8.60 -17.82
N ILE A 17 -16.63 8.91 -18.95
CA ILE A 17 -15.72 7.99 -19.65
C ILE A 17 -14.56 7.57 -18.74
N ILE A 18 -13.94 8.51 -18.02
CA ILE A 18 -12.86 8.20 -17.06
C ILE A 18 -13.35 7.24 -15.97
N CYS A 19 -14.54 7.46 -15.41
CA CYS A 19 -15.10 6.58 -14.38
C CYS A 19 -15.36 5.16 -14.92
N ILE A 20 -15.88 5.05 -16.14
CA ILE A 20 -16.10 3.76 -16.81
C ILE A 20 -14.78 3.05 -17.09
N LEU A 21 -13.79 3.77 -17.65
CA LEU A 21 -12.46 3.21 -17.91
C LEU A 21 -11.79 2.76 -16.61
N ALA A 22 -11.94 3.53 -15.53
CA ALA A 22 -11.43 3.15 -14.22
C ALA A 22 -12.07 1.85 -13.71
N TRP A 23 -13.38 1.65 -13.92
CA TRP A 23 -14.03 0.39 -13.54
C TRP A 23 -13.38 -0.82 -14.22
N PHE A 24 -13.16 -0.75 -15.53
CA PHE A 24 -12.47 -1.81 -16.28
C PHE A 24 -10.99 -1.96 -15.88
N TYR A 25 -10.30 -0.84 -15.65
CA TYR A 25 -8.93 -0.84 -15.13
C TYR A 25 -8.83 -1.64 -13.82
N HIS A 26 -9.73 -1.40 -12.86
CA HIS A 26 -9.77 -2.14 -11.59
C HIS A 26 -10.25 -3.59 -11.72
N ALA A 27 -10.91 -3.98 -12.81
CA ALA A 27 -11.25 -5.38 -13.09
C ALA A 27 -9.99 -6.23 -13.35
N THR A 28 -8.88 -5.60 -13.73
CA THR A 28 -7.62 -6.29 -14.01
C THR A 28 -6.85 -6.72 -12.75
N PHE A 29 -7.16 -6.14 -11.58
CA PHE A 29 -6.45 -6.41 -10.32
C PHE A 29 -7.17 -7.41 -9.41
N LEU A 30 -6.42 -7.99 -8.48
CA LEU A 30 -6.97 -8.59 -7.27
C LEU A 30 -7.18 -7.49 -6.21
N PRO A 31 -8.12 -7.66 -5.26
CA PRO A 31 -8.24 -6.74 -4.13
C PRO A 31 -6.94 -6.70 -3.32
N ASN A 32 -6.62 -5.53 -2.78
CA ASN A 32 -5.50 -5.37 -1.87
C ASN A 32 -5.71 -6.25 -0.61
N GLY A 33 -4.63 -6.85 -0.10
CA GLY A 33 -4.68 -7.78 1.03
C GLY A 33 -5.14 -7.16 2.36
N ASP A 34 -4.75 -5.91 2.65
CA ASP A 34 -5.21 -5.22 3.87
C ASP A 34 -6.70 -4.87 3.77
N VAL A 35 -7.14 -4.38 2.61
CA VAL A 35 -8.57 -4.05 2.36
C VAL A 35 -9.44 -5.30 2.51
N ALA A 36 -8.95 -6.42 1.97
CA ALA A 36 -9.60 -7.71 2.11
C ALA A 36 -9.70 -8.15 3.57
N TRP A 37 -8.65 -7.90 4.37
CA TRP A 37 -8.63 -8.20 5.80
C TRP A 37 -9.60 -7.32 6.58
N ASP A 38 -9.64 -6.02 6.30
CA ASP A 38 -10.53 -5.07 6.96
C ASP A 38 -12.01 -5.46 6.75
N ILE A 39 -12.37 -6.01 5.58
CA ILE A 39 -13.72 -6.55 5.31
C ILE A 39 -14.01 -7.77 6.20
N ILE A 40 -13.08 -8.70 6.36
CA ILE A 40 -13.25 -9.88 7.22
C ILE A 40 -13.31 -9.47 8.70
N GLY A 41 -12.44 -8.55 9.13
CA GLY A 41 -12.50 -7.93 10.44
C GLY A 41 -13.87 -7.29 10.68
N SER A 42 -14.43 -6.61 9.66
CA SER A 42 -15.78 -6.06 9.72
C SER A 42 -16.80 -7.16 9.93
N GLN A 43 -16.84 -8.19 9.10
CA GLN A 43 -17.77 -9.32 9.26
C GLN A 43 -17.72 -9.91 10.68
N ARG A 44 -16.51 -10.15 11.21
CA ARG A 44 -16.32 -10.70 12.56
C ARG A 44 -16.80 -9.76 13.66
N LEU A 45 -16.53 -8.45 13.53
CA LEU A 45 -17.07 -7.46 14.44
C LEU A 45 -18.61 -7.36 14.34
N ALA A 46 -19.23 -7.64 13.18
CA ALA A 46 -20.70 -7.67 13.02
C ALA A 46 -21.31 -8.82 13.80
N ALA A 47 -20.63 -9.96 13.79
CA ALA A 47 -21.02 -11.13 14.54
C ALA A 47 -20.76 -11.02 16.06
N GLY A 48 -20.34 -9.84 16.56
CA GLY A 48 -20.08 -9.59 17.98
C GLY A 48 -18.66 -9.95 18.45
N GLY A 49 -17.72 -10.21 17.52
CA GLY A 49 -16.33 -10.54 17.85
C GLY A 49 -15.48 -9.34 18.31
N SER A 50 -14.26 -9.61 18.79
CA SER A 50 -13.31 -8.59 19.30
C SER A 50 -11.89 -8.66 18.69
N TYR A 51 -11.06 -7.65 19.00
CA TYR A 51 -9.72 -7.38 18.43
C TYR A 51 -8.59 -8.32 18.89
N THR A 52 -8.83 -9.08 19.93
CA THR A 52 -7.94 -10.17 20.38
C THR A 52 -8.68 -11.51 20.35
N HIS A 53 -10.01 -11.43 20.47
CA HIS A 53 -11.04 -12.45 20.33
C HIS A 53 -11.04 -13.19 19.00
N ASP A 54 -11.21 -12.43 17.94
CA ASP A 54 -11.76 -12.98 16.70
C ASP A 54 -10.93 -12.56 15.50
N PHE A 55 -10.30 -11.39 15.57
CA PHE A 55 -9.35 -10.89 14.60
C PHE A 55 -8.35 -9.99 15.32
N PHE A 56 -7.09 -9.97 14.89
CA PHE A 56 -5.99 -9.19 15.46
C PHE A 56 -5.50 -8.22 14.39
N ASP A 57 -5.93 -6.97 14.51
CA ASP A 57 -5.64 -5.92 13.53
C ASP A 57 -4.86 -4.77 14.15
N LEU A 58 -3.82 -4.32 13.46
CA LEU A 58 -2.98 -3.20 13.88
C LEU A 58 -3.70 -1.85 13.70
N ASN A 59 -4.74 -1.83 12.87
CA ASN A 59 -5.47 -0.65 12.49
C ASN A 59 -6.48 -0.24 13.58
N PRO A 60 -6.67 1.07 13.83
CA PRO A 60 -7.70 1.55 14.74
C PRO A 60 -9.13 1.11 14.31
N PRO A 61 -10.08 0.95 15.26
CA PRO A 61 -11.42 0.42 15.01
C PRO A 61 -12.20 1.04 13.85
N LEU A 62 -12.04 2.33 13.57
CA LEU A 62 -12.82 3.03 12.54
C LEU A 62 -12.78 2.35 11.17
N ILE A 63 -11.65 1.76 10.76
CA ILE A 63 -11.56 1.13 9.43
C ILE A 63 -12.54 -0.03 9.29
N VAL A 64 -12.71 -0.81 10.34
CA VAL A 64 -13.63 -1.94 10.42
C VAL A 64 -15.09 -1.47 10.29
N TYR A 65 -15.41 -0.29 10.83
CA TYR A 65 -16.71 0.35 10.66
C TYR A 65 -16.94 0.91 9.26
N LEU A 66 -15.91 1.48 8.62
CA LEU A 66 -16.02 2.03 7.27
C LEU A 66 -16.31 0.97 6.21
N TYR A 67 -15.93 -0.29 6.44
CA TYR A 67 -16.29 -1.41 5.58
C TYR A 67 -17.64 -2.05 5.89
N ARG A 68 -18.40 -1.56 6.87
CA ARG A 68 -19.76 -2.03 7.15
C ARG A 68 -20.70 -2.01 5.95
N PRO A 69 -20.72 -0.95 5.12
CA PRO A 69 -21.57 -0.95 3.93
C PRO A 69 -21.20 -2.08 2.96
N VAL A 70 -19.92 -2.46 2.86
CA VAL A 70 -19.47 -3.58 2.02
C VAL A 70 -20.04 -4.89 2.55
N VAL A 71 -19.91 -5.13 3.86
CA VAL A 71 -20.46 -6.33 4.52
C VAL A 71 -21.97 -6.43 4.35
N PHE A 72 -22.68 -5.31 4.57
CA PHE A 72 -24.12 -5.24 4.39
C PHE A 72 -24.57 -5.59 2.96
N LEU A 73 -23.85 -5.12 1.93
CA LEU A 73 -24.15 -5.49 0.55
C LEU A 73 -23.92 -6.98 0.27
N ILE A 74 -22.86 -7.56 0.86
CA ILE A 74 -22.57 -9.00 0.73
C ILE A 74 -23.71 -9.81 1.35
N GLU A 75 -24.15 -9.46 2.56
CA GLU A 75 -25.16 -10.20 3.32
C GLU A 75 -26.57 -10.10 2.70
N ILE A 76 -26.95 -8.94 2.17
CA ILE A 76 -28.30 -8.72 1.62
C ILE A 76 -28.43 -9.21 0.18
N PHE A 77 -27.44 -8.92 -0.67
CA PHE A 77 -27.54 -9.19 -2.11
C PHE A 77 -26.80 -10.47 -2.52
N SER A 78 -26.11 -11.14 -1.60
CA SER A 78 -25.31 -12.34 -1.87
C SER A 78 -24.31 -12.16 -3.01
N ILE A 79 -23.82 -10.92 -3.21
CA ILE A 79 -22.83 -10.61 -4.24
C ILE A 79 -21.42 -10.90 -3.74
N ASN A 80 -20.52 -11.22 -4.68
CA ASN A 80 -19.12 -11.47 -4.36
C ASN A 80 -18.47 -10.26 -3.65
N ARG A 81 -17.63 -10.53 -2.64
CA ARG A 81 -16.94 -9.53 -1.81
C ARG A 81 -16.18 -8.48 -2.62
N VAL A 82 -15.52 -8.87 -3.71
CA VAL A 82 -14.78 -7.97 -4.60
C VAL A 82 -15.71 -6.99 -5.30
N LEU A 83 -16.88 -7.45 -5.74
CA LEU A 83 -17.87 -6.60 -6.39
C LEU A 83 -18.49 -5.62 -5.38
N ALA A 84 -18.86 -6.09 -4.18
CA ALA A 84 -19.38 -5.25 -3.10
C ALA A 84 -18.40 -4.13 -2.72
N LEU A 85 -17.12 -4.47 -2.54
CA LEU A 85 -16.04 -3.51 -2.29
C LEU A 85 -15.99 -2.43 -3.38
N LYS A 86 -15.97 -2.85 -4.66
CA LYS A 86 -15.91 -1.93 -5.79
C LYS A 86 -17.11 -1.00 -5.83
N ILE A 87 -18.32 -1.52 -5.64
CA ILE A 87 -19.56 -0.70 -5.62
C ILE A 87 -19.47 0.37 -4.52
N CYS A 88 -19.11 -0.01 -3.29
CA CYS A 88 -19.03 0.95 -2.18
C CYS A 88 -17.95 2.01 -2.40
N VAL A 89 -16.74 1.61 -2.80
CA VAL A 89 -15.62 2.55 -2.97
C VAL A 89 -15.85 3.47 -4.18
N PHE A 90 -16.38 2.95 -5.29
CA PHE A 90 -16.76 3.79 -6.44
C PHE A 90 -17.92 4.72 -6.08
N GLY A 91 -18.92 4.26 -5.32
CA GLY A 91 -20.01 5.10 -4.83
C GLY A 91 -19.48 6.26 -3.96
N LEU A 92 -18.56 5.96 -3.04
CA LEU A 92 -17.89 6.96 -2.21
C LEU A 92 -17.07 7.95 -3.05
N ALA A 93 -16.31 7.46 -4.03
CA ALA A 93 -15.53 8.29 -4.92
C ALA A 93 -16.40 9.18 -5.82
N LEU A 94 -17.55 8.67 -6.30
CA LEU A 94 -18.54 9.45 -7.05
C LEU A 94 -19.16 10.53 -6.17
N MET A 95 -19.49 10.22 -4.91
CA MET A 95 -19.99 11.21 -3.96
C MET A 95 -18.95 12.31 -3.68
N SER A 96 -17.69 11.93 -3.45
CA SER A 96 -16.59 12.87 -3.27
C SER A 96 -16.38 13.75 -4.51
N LEU A 97 -16.35 13.14 -5.70
CA LEU A 97 -16.24 13.83 -6.98
C LEU A 97 -17.40 14.81 -7.21
N PHE A 98 -18.64 14.41 -6.87
CA PHE A 98 -19.81 15.28 -6.98
C PHE A 98 -19.66 16.54 -6.13
N VAL A 99 -19.33 16.37 -4.83
CA VAL A 99 -19.13 17.51 -3.91
C VAL A 99 -17.94 18.37 -4.35
N CYS A 100 -16.83 17.76 -4.77
CA CYS A 100 -15.70 18.49 -5.28
C CYS A 100 -16.05 19.28 -6.54
N SER A 101 -16.83 18.70 -7.46
CA SER A 101 -17.23 19.34 -8.71
C SER A 101 -18.07 20.60 -8.47
N PHE A 102 -18.92 20.58 -7.44
CA PHE A 102 -19.68 21.73 -7.00
C PHE A 102 -18.78 22.88 -6.55
N PHE A 103 -17.75 22.60 -5.73
CA PHE A 103 -16.80 23.62 -5.30
C PHE A 103 -15.88 24.08 -6.44
N THR A 104 -15.31 23.16 -7.22
CA THR A 104 -14.44 23.47 -8.36
C THR A 104 -15.08 24.46 -9.33
N ARG A 105 -16.34 24.23 -9.72
CA ARG A 105 -17.08 25.12 -10.64
C ARG A 105 -17.35 26.52 -10.07
N ARG A 106 -17.36 26.66 -8.74
CA ARG A 106 -17.60 27.94 -8.06
C ARG A 106 -16.32 28.68 -7.72
N ILE A 107 -15.25 27.95 -7.41
CA ILE A 107 -13.91 28.49 -7.18
C ILE A 107 -13.38 29.11 -8.49
N PHE A 108 -13.54 28.42 -9.61
CA PHE A 108 -13.16 28.92 -10.92
C PHE A 108 -14.29 29.78 -11.50
N LEU A 109 -14.22 31.10 -11.29
CA LEU A 109 -15.16 32.09 -11.82
C LEU A 109 -15.24 32.04 -13.35
N ARG A 110 -16.31 32.63 -13.94
CA ARG A 110 -16.61 32.59 -15.38
C ARG A 110 -15.40 32.91 -16.28
N GLU A 111 -14.55 33.88 -15.90
CA GLU A 111 -13.38 34.27 -16.68
C GLU A 111 -12.33 33.16 -16.85
N HIS A 112 -12.28 32.17 -15.95
CA HIS A 112 -11.38 31.02 -16.04
C HIS A 112 -12.16 29.70 -16.02
N GLY A 113 -13.39 29.68 -16.52
CA GLY A 113 -14.25 28.48 -16.53
C GLY A 113 -13.59 27.26 -17.18
N PHE A 114 -12.67 27.46 -18.13
CA PHE A 114 -11.91 26.36 -18.74
C PHE A 114 -11.06 25.57 -17.74
N LEU A 115 -10.58 26.19 -16.65
CA LEU A 115 -9.82 25.49 -15.61
C LEU A 115 -10.66 24.38 -14.98
N SER A 116 -11.98 24.57 -14.84
CA SER A 116 -12.88 23.50 -14.39
C SER A 116 -12.88 22.31 -15.35
N TYR A 117 -12.81 22.54 -16.66
CA TYR A 117 -12.82 21.47 -17.66
C TYR A 117 -11.54 20.65 -17.69
N VAL A 118 -10.42 21.20 -17.21
CA VAL A 118 -9.15 20.46 -17.08
C VAL A 118 -8.98 19.86 -15.68
N PHE A 119 -9.42 20.58 -14.64
CA PHE A 119 -9.29 20.14 -13.25
C PHE A 119 -10.17 18.94 -12.92
N LEU A 120 -11.43 18.90 -13.41
CA LEU A 120 -12.37 17.81 -13.11
C LEU A 120 -11.94 16.44 -13.66
N PRO A 121 -11.43 16.32 -14.91
CA PRO A 121 -10.86 15.06 -15.39
C PRO A 121 -9.66 14.58 -14.56
N ILE A 122 -8.73 15.47 -14.18
CA ILE A 122 -7.58 15.08 -13.35
C ILE A 122 -8.03 14.70 -11.94
N LEU A 123 -9.03 15.38 -11.40
CA LEU A 123 -9.68 15.00 -10.15
C LEU A 123 -10.28 13.59 -10.26
N ALA A 124 -11.01 13.27 -11.33
CA ALA A 124 -11.53 11.92 -11.55
C ALA A 124 -10.39 10.89 -11.67
N ILE A 125 -9.32 11.18 -12.41
CA ILE A 125 -8.13 10.32 -12.49
C ILE A 125 -7.51 10.11 -11.09
N THR A 126 -7.44 11.16 -10.27
CA THR A 126 -6.90 11.12 -8.91
C THR A 126 -7.73 10.22 -7.99
N LEU A 127 -9.06 10.31 -8.07
CA LEU A 127 -9.96 9.53 -7.21
C LEU A 127 -10.19 8.09 -7.71
N PHE A 128 -10.05 7.83 -9.01
CA PHE A 128 -10.44 6.53 -9.58
C PHE A 128 -9.29 5.73 -10.18
N ILE A 129 -8.25 6.35 -10.75
CA ILE A 129 -7.19 5.62 -11.48
C ILE A 129 -5.89 5.58 -10.67
N LEU A 130 -5.50 6.71 -10.08
CA LEU A 130 -4.26 6.85 -9.33
C LEU A 130 -4.06 5.81 -8.20
N PRO A 131 -5.10 5.39 -7.44
CA PRO A 131 -4.93 4.37 -6.40
C PRO A 131 -4.49 3.00 -6.95
N ALA A 132 -4.75 2.71 -8.22
CA ALA A 132 -4.40 1.44 -8.87
C ALA A 132 -4.81 0.21 -8.02
N ARG A 133 -3.92 -0.75 -7.81
CA ARG A 133 -4.21 -1.95 -7.00
C ARG A 133 -4.57 -1.66 -5.54
N ASP A 134 -4.31 -0.45 -5.05
CA ASP A 134 -4.56 -0.01 -3.68
C ASP A 134 -5.92 0.69 -3.52
N ILE A 135 -6.85 0.49 -4.47
CA ILE A 135 -8.21 1.01 -4.34
C ILE A 135 -8.88 0.54 -3.05
N GLY A 136 -9.37 1.51 -2.31
CA GLY A 136 -10.04 1.29 -1.03
C GLY A 136 -9.11 1.32 0.17
N GLN A 137 -7.78 1.35 -0.01
CA GLN A 137 -6.83 1.54 1.09
C GLN A 137 -7.13 2.80 1.91
N ARG A 138 -6.66 2.84 3.16
CA ARG A 138 -6.92 3.95 4.08
C ARG A 138 -6.48 5.31 3.54
N GLU A 139 -5.36 5.36 2.83
CA GLU A 139 -4.85 6.58 2.19
C GLU A 139 -5.70 7.00 1.01
N HIS A 140 -6.25 6.03 0.26
CA HIS A 140 -7.24 6.34 -0.77
C HIS A 140 -8.52 6.90 -0.13
N LEU A 141 -9.07 6.24 0.89
CA LEU A 141 -10.24 6.71 1.63
C LEU A 141 -10.01 8.10 2.23
N LEU A 142 -8.82 8.36 2.79
CA LEU A 142 -8.41 9.68 3.28
C LEU A 142 -8.56 10.76 2.19
N VAL A 143 -8.07 10.50 0.97
CA VAL A 143 -8.22 11.45 -0.15
C VAL A 143 -9.69 11.65 -0.49
N LEU A 144 -10.48 10.56 -0.60
CA LEU A 144 -11.91 10.65 -0.88
C LEU A 144 -12.65 11.51 0.15
N PHE A 145 -12.36 11.32 1.44
CA PHE A 145 -13.02 11.99 2.56
C PHE A 145 -12.58 13.45 2.75
N THR A 146 -11.29 13.76 2.56
CA THR A 146 -10.71 15.07 2.93
C THR A 146 -10.62 16.07 1.78
N LEU A 147 -10.62 15.61 0.53
CA LEU A 147 -10.50 16.51 -0.61
C LEU A 147 -11.65 17.55 -0.72
N PRO A 148 -12.93 17.20 -0.46
CA PRO A 148 -14.01 18.19 -0.38
C PRO A 148 -13.74 19.29 0.66
N TYR A 149 -13.13 18.95 1.79
CA TYR A 149 -12.79 19.90 2.84
C TYR A 149 -11.74 20.91 2.37
N PHE A 150 -10.66 20.48 1.73
CA PHE A 150 -9.64 21.39 1.20
C PHE A 150 -10.19 22.38 0.16
N LEU A 151 -11.09 21.92 -0.71
CA LEU A 151 -11.78 22.82 -1.65
C LEU A 151 -12.71 23.79 -0.93
N THR A 152 -13.40 23.35 0.13
CA THR A 152 -14.29 24.20 0.93
C THR A 152 -13.53 25.31 1.67
N VAL A 153 -12.34 25.01 2.21
CA VAL A 153 -11.46 26.02 2.81
C VAL A 153 -11.13 27.11 1.78
N SER A 154 -10.75 26.71 0.57
CA SER A 154 -10.43 27.65 -0.52
C SER A 154 -11.64 28.49 -0.91
N TYR A 155 -12.81 27.85 -1.04
CA TYR A 155 -14.08 28.51 -1.36
C TYR A 155 -14.45 29.59 -0.33
N ARG A 156 -14.31 29.30 0.96
CA ARG A 156 -14.56 30.24 2.06
C ARG A 156 -13.57 31.40 2.10
N LEU A 157 -12.27 31.12 1.91
CA LEU A 157 -11.24 32.16 1.93
C LEU A 157 -11.35 33.14 0.75
N GLN A 158 -12.05 32.76 -0.33
CA GLN A 158 -12.47 33.67 -1.40
C GLN A 158 -13.65 34.60 -1.03
N GLY A 159 -14.14 34.54 0.21
CA GLY A 159 -15.25 35.37 0.70
C GLY A 159 -16.63 34.75 0.53
N ASN A 160 -16.72 33.52 0.02
CA ASN A 160 -18.02 32.86 -0.12
C ASN A 160 -18.51 32.28 1.22
N THR A 161 -19.83 32.24 1.38
CA THR A 161 -20.50 31.67 2.56
C THR A 161 -21.02 30.27 2.27
N LEU A 162 -20.97 29.40 3.28
CA LEU A 162 -21.58 28.06 3.24
C LEU A 162 -22.59 27.95 4.38
N THR A 163 -23.73 27.31 4.13
CA THR A 163 -24.71 27.06 5.20
C THR A 163 -24.14 26.06 6.20
N ASN A 164 -24.56 26.17 7.47
CA ASN A 164 -24.04 25.32 8.54
C ASN A 164 -24.27 23.83 8.29
N TRP A 165 -25.38 23.45 7.66
CA TRP A 165 -25.66 22.04 7.33
C TRP A 165 -24.65 21.43 6.37
N TYR A 166 -24.30 22.14 5.29
CA TYR A 166 -23.26 21.66 4.38
C TYR A 166 -21.88 21.65 5.06
N ALA A 167 -21.59 22.65 5.89
CA ALA A 167 -20.35 22.71 6.65
C ALA A 167 -20.19 21.53 7.63
N ILE A 168 -21.25 21.19 8.38
CA ILE A 168 -21.27 20.02 9.27
C ILE A 168 -21.08 18.74 8.46
N GLY A 169 -21.80 18.57 7.34
CA GLY A 169 -21.65 17.40 6.48
C GLY A 169 -20.22 17.22 5.96
N ILE A 170 -19.58 18.30 5.50
CA ILE A 170 -18.17 18.28 5.05
C ILE A 170 -17.22 18.01 6.20
N GLY A 171 -17.49 18.59 7.38
CA GLY A 171 -16.74 18.33 8.61
C GLY A 171 -16.78 16.85 9.01
N LEU A 172 -17.97 16.24 9.06
CA LEU A 172 -18.13 14.81 9.34
C LEU A 172 -17.41 13.95 8.29
N PHE A 173 -17.57 14.29 7.01
CA PHE A 173 -16.95 13.55 5.92
C PHE A 173 -15.42 13.59 6.02
N ALA A 174 -14.83 14.75 6.28
CA ALA A 174 -13.39 14.89 6.46
C ALA A 174 -12.89 14.25 7.76
N ALA A 175 -13.68 14.30 8.84
CA ALA A 175 -13.34 13.66 10.11
C ALA A 175 -13.14 12.15 9.96
N LEU A 176 -13.98 11.48 9.15
CA LEU A 176 -13.82 10.05 8.85
C LEU A 176 -12.46 9.76 8.21
N GLY A 177 -11.98 10.63 7.31
CA GLY A 177 -10.66 10.49 6.70
C GLY A 177 -9.53 10.75 7.70
N PHE A 178 -9.59 11.86 8.43
CA PHE A 178 -8.55 12.24 9.39
C PHE A 178 -8.42 11.30 10.58
N ALA A 179 -9.51 10.64 11.00
CA ALA A 179 -9.53 9.70 12.10
C ALA A 179 -8.89 8.33 11.77
N LEU A 180 -8.64 8.03 10.48
CA LEU A 180 -8.08 6.74 10.06
C LEU A 180 -6.68 6.48 10.63
N LYS A 181 -5.84 7.51 10.69
CA LYS A 181 -4.48 7.44 11.25
C LYS A 181 -4.10 8.76 11.92
N PRO A 182 -3.44 8.75 13.09
CA PRO A 182 -3.11 9.99 13.82
C PRO A 182 -2.31 11.02 13.01
N TYR A 183 -1.35 10.56 12.19
CA TYR A 183 -0.51 11.43 11.37
C TYR A 183 -1.25 12.06 10.18
N PHE A 184 -2.49 11.64 9.86
CA PHE A 184 -3.31 12.32 8.85
C PHE A 184 -3.81 13.70 9.32
N LEU A 185 -3.63 14.07 10.60
CA LEU A 185 -3.96 15.40 11.12
C LEU A 185 -2.94 16.48 10.73
N ILE A 186 -1.74 16.13 10.29
CA ILE A 186 -0.71 17.09 9.88
C ILE A 186 -1.21 18.05 8.77
N PRO A 187 -1.75 17.58 7.62
CA PRO A 187 -2.28 18.48 6.60
C PRO A 187 -3.46 19.32 7.10
N PHE A 188 -4.31 18.80 7.99
CA PHE A 188 -5.39 19.56 8.61
C PHE A 188 -4.83 20.75 9.41
N VAL A 189 -3.85 20.50 10.30
CA VAL A 189 -3.21 21.54 11.10
C VAL A 189 -2.54 22.59 10.22
N LEU A 190 -1.78 22.19 9.19
CA LEU A 190 -1.11 23.14 8.29
C LEU A 190 -2.11 24.04 7.54
N VAL A 191 -3.21 23.47 7.05
CA VAL A 191 -4.25 24.23 6.35
C VAL A 191 -4.99 25.19 7.30
N GLU A 192 -5.27 24.78 8.53
CA GLU A 192 -5.92 25.67 9.52
C GLU A 192 -4.99 26.78 10.01
N LEU A 193 -3.69 26.51 10.17
CA LEU A 193 -2.71 27.55 10.43
C LEU A 193 -2.68 28.59 9.30
N TYR A 194 -2.81 28.14 8.05
CA TYR A 194 -2.94 29.05 6.91
C TYR A 194 -4.22 29.87 6.94
N VAL A 195 -5.36 29.29 7.34
CA VAL A 195 -6.62 30.03 7.52
C VAL A 195 -6.45 31.14 8.56
N ILE A 196 -5.84 30.84 9.70
CA ILE A 196 -5.57 31.83 10.77
C ILE A 196 -4.67 32.94 10.24
N PHE A 197 -3.58 32.58 9.54
CA PHE A 197 -2.63 33.53 8.97
C PHE A 197 -3.27 34.43 7.89
N TYR A 198 -4.02 33.84 6.97
CA TYR A 198 -4.66 34.54 5.86
C TYR A 198 -5.76 35.51 6.36
N THR A 199 -6.59 35.06 7.31
CA THR A 199 -7.67 35.88 7.88
C THR A 199 -7.18 36.88 8.93
N ARG A 200 -5.93 36.74 9.40
CA ARG A 200 -5.34 37.50 10.52
C ARG A 200 -6.19 37.46 11.78
N ARG A 201 -6.91 36.35 12.01
CA ARG A 201 -7.79 36.16 13.17
C ARG A 201 -7.53 34.79 13.77
N ILE A 202 -7.14 34.77 15.05
CA ILE A 202 -6.92 33.51 15.79
C ILE A 202 -8.20 32.68 15.80
N GLY A 203 -9.38 33.30 15.93
CA GLY A 203 -10.66 32.60 15.84
C GLY A 203 -11.07 32.14 14.42
N GLY A 204 -10.24 32.38 13.39
CA GLY A 204 -10.57 32.03 12.00
C GLY A 204 -10.73 30.53 11.76
N TRP A 205 -10.14 29.70 12.61
CA TRP A 205 -10.33 28.24 12.58
C TRP A 205 -11.66 27.81 13.21
N LEU A 206 -12.36 28.64 13.99
CA LEU A 206 -13.64 28.29 14.64
C LEU A 206 -14.78 28.32 13.62
N ARG A 207 -14.97 27.19 12.92
CA ARG A 207 -15.97 27.04 11.85
C ARG A 207 -16.75 25.75 12.07
N ALA A 208 -17.96 25.66 11.51
CA ALA A 208 -18.78 24.47 11.69
C ALA A 208 -18.07 23.19 11.19
N GLU A 209 -17.30 23.30 10.10
CA GLU A 209 -16.49 22.19 9.55
C GLU A 209 -15.46 21.69 10.57
N THR A 210 -14.66 22.60 11.14
CA THR A 210 -13.54 22.27 12.04
C THR A 210 -14.01 21.86 13.42
N LEU A 211 -15.05 22.51 13.96
CA LEU A 211 -15.67 22.12 15.22
C LEU A 211 -16.26 20.71 15.12
N THR A 212 -16.88 20.38 13.98
CA THR A 212 -17.38 19.03 13.72
C THR A 212 -16.24 18.01 13.64
N ILE A 213 -15.14 18.33 12.95
CA ILE A 213 -13.96 17.46 12.87
C ILE A 213 -13.40 17.21 14.28
N ILE A 214 -13.18 18.25 15.07
CA ILE A 214 -12.60 18.13 16.42
C ILE A 214 -13.54 17.35 17.33
N ALA A 215 -14.85 17.67 17.33
CA ALA A 215 -15.83 16.96 18.13
C ALA A 215 -15.88 15.47 17.78
N PHE A 216 -15.87 15.13 16.49
CA PHE A 216 -15.84 13.74 16.03
C PHE A 216 -14.56 13.03 16.46
N LEU A 217 -13.38 13.65 16.28
CA LEU A 217 -12.11 13.06 16.68
C LEU A 217 -12.03 12.78 18.18
N LEU A 218 -12.48 13.73 19.01
CA LEU A 218 -12.54 13.56 20.46
C LEU A 218 -13.52 12.45 20.86
N ALA A 219 -14.71 12.42 20.25
CA ALA A 219 -15.70 11.38 20.48
C ALA A 219 -15.18 10.00 20.05
N TYR A 220 -14.47 9.92 18.92
CA TYR A 220 -13.88 8.68 18.44
C TYR A 220 -12.76 8.18 19.35
N VAL A 221 -11.87 9.06 19.81
CA VAL A 221 -10.83 8.69 20.78
C VAL A 221 -11.48 8.15 22.05
N ALA A 222 -12.48 8.85 22.62
CA ALA A 222 -13.21 8.37 23.79
C ALA A 222 -13.88 7.00 23.53
N PHE A 223 -14.50 6.83 22.37
CA PHE A 223 -15.12 5.58 21.95
C PHE A 223 -14.12 4.41 21.92
N VAL A 224 -12.92 4.62 21.35
CA VAL A 224 -11.87 3.58 21.34
C VAL A 224 -11.41 3.25 22.76
N PHE A 225 -11.21 4.25 23.63
CA PHE A 225 -10.80 4.00 25.02
C PHE A 225 -11.86 3.25 25.84
N ILE A 226 -13.15 3.52 25.60
CA ILE A 226 -14.25 2.91 26.35
C ILE A 226 -14.56 1.49 25.87
N PHE A 227 -14.59 1.28 24.55
CA PHE A 227 -15.10 0.03 23.96
C PHE A 227 -14.01 -0.92 23.43
N TYR A 228 -12.77 -0.44 23.26
CA TYR A 228 -11.67 -1.20 22.65
C TYR A 228 -10.42 -1.21 23.54
N SER A 229 -10.59 -1.64 24.80
CA SER A 229 -9.49 -1.76 25.74
C SER A 229 -8.44 -2.77 25.28
N ASP A 230 -8.84 -3.86 24.63
CA ASP A 230 -7.92 -4.87 24.10
C ASP A 230 -7.05 -4.32 22.96
N TYR A 231 -7.59 -3.47 22.09
CA TYR A 231 -6.82 -2.74 21.08
C TYR A 231 -5.75 -1.84 21.74
N ILE A 232 -6.16 -1.00 22.69
CA ILE A 232 -5.26 -0.01 23.32
C ILE A 232 -4.19 -0.67 24.19
N PHE A 233 -4.55 -1.66 25.01
CA PHE A 233 -3.64 -2.22 26.02
C PHE A 233 -2.94 -3.51 25.58
N THR A 234 -3.40 -4.18 24.52
CA THR A 234 -2.76 -5.39 23.99
C THR A 234 -2.17 -5.15 22.61
N VAL A 235 -3.01 -4.74 21.65
CA VAL A 235 -2.60 -4.67 20.24
C VAL A 235 -1.58 -3.55 19.99
N VAL A 236 -1.85 -2.32 20.44
CA VAL A 236 -0.96 -1.17 20.22
C VAL A 236 0.44 -1.40 20.80
N PRO A 237 0.63 -1.86 22.05
CA PRO A 237 1.96 -2.15 22.59
C PRO A 237 2.71 -3.22 21.79
N LEU A 238 2.02 -4.28 21.36
CA LEU A 238 2.63 -5.34 20.53
C LEU A 238 3.00 -4.83 19.14
N ALA A 239 2.15 -4.02 18.51
CA ALA A 239 2.41 -3.39 17.22
C ALA A 239 3.64 -2.48 17.28
N MET A 240 3.74 -1.63 18.31
CA MET A 240 4.90 -0.76 18.52
C MET A 240 6.20 -1.55 18.71
N ARG A 241 6.14 -2.69 19.40
CA ARG A 241 7.33 -3.51 19.66
C ARG A 241 7.79 -4.28 18.43
N TYR A 242 6.89 -4.84 17.63
CA TYR A 242 7.28 -5.78 16.57
C TYR A 242 7.08 -5.22 15.16
N TYR A 243 5.92 -4.64 14.87
CA TYR A 243 5.59 -4.18 13.52
C TYR A 243 6.38 -2.93 13.16
N TYR A 244 6.24 -1.85 13.92
CA TYR A 244 6.95 -0.61 13.61
C TYR A 244 8.46 -0.70 13.80
N ALA A 245 8.97 -1.72 14.49
CA ALA A 245 10.40 -1.98 14.57
C ALA A 245 10.92 -2.71 13.31
N GLY A 246 10.22 -3.76 12.83
CA GLY A 246 10.68 -4.61 11.73
C GLY A 246 10.42 -4.05 10.32
N PHE A 247 9.52 -3.07 10.17
CA PHE A 247 9.11 -2.56 8.85
C PHE A 247 9.64 -1.14 8.53
N LYS A 248 10.49 -0.58 9.38
CA LYS A 248 11.08 0.75 9.16
C LYS A 248 12.11 0.73 8.02
N CYS A 249 11.97 1.68 7.11
CA CYS A 249 12.96 2.00 6.09
C CYS A 249 13.84 3.18 6.54
N PRO A 250 15.13 3.19 6.16
CA PRO A 250 15.99 4.37 6.26
C PRO A 250 15.35 5.61 5.60
N LEU A 251 15.57 6.79 6.21
CA LEU A 251 15.00 8.05 5.75
C LEU A 251 15.47 8.45 4.34
N ASP A 252 16.69 8.10 3.97
CA ASP A 252 17.24 8.36 2.64
C ASP A 252 16.43 7.63 1.56
N ILE A 253 16.02 6.37 1.77
CA ILE A 253 15.17 5.63 0.82
C ILE A 253 13.81 6.32 0.64
N ILE A 254 13.25 6.85 1.72
CA ILE A 254 11.93 7.50 1.71
C ILE A 254 12.00 8.84 0.97
N VAL A 255 13.02 9.65 1.27
CA VAL A 255 13.19 11.00 0.70
C VAL A 255 13.69 10.93 -0.75
N THR A 256 14.43 9.89 -1.13
CA THR A 256 14.89 9.67 -2.51
C THR A 256 13.85 9.05 -3.42
N ASN A 257 12.65 8.75 -2.92
CA ASN A 257 11.53 8.31 -3.75
C ASN A 257 11.21 9.38 -4.80
N PHE A 258 11.25 9.01 -6.09
CA PHE A 258 11.03 9.93 -7.19
C PHE A 258 9.65 10.63 -7.17
N LEU A 259 8.64 10.04 -6.51
CA LEU A 259 7.33 10.66 -6.30
C LEU A 259 7.40 11.82 -5.28
N VAL A 260 8.31 11.76 -4.31
CA VAL A 260 8.60 12.87 -3.40
C VAL A 260 9.28 14.01 -4.18
N TYR A 261 10.19 13.69 -5.10
CA TYR A 261 10.76 14.68 -6.01
C TYR A 261 9.72 15.33 -6.91
N PHE A 262 8.77 14.56 -7.45
CA PHE A 262 7.63 15.13 -8.18
C PHE A 262 6.86 16.17 -7.34
N CYS A 263 6.58 15.86 -6.07
CA CYS A 263 5.95 16.81 -5.16
C CYS A 263 6.83 18.05 -4.89
N GLY A 264 8.14 17.87 -4.74
CA GLY A 264 9.10 18.98 -4.59
C GLY A 264 9.15 19.89 -5.81
N ILE A 265 9.12 19.32 -7.02
CA ILE A 265 9.06 20.08 -8.27
C ILE A 265 7.71 20.80 -8.39
N ALA A 266 6.59 20.19 -7.99
CA ALA A 266 5.28 20.85 -7.94
C ALA A 266 5.29 22.08 -7.02
N ALA A 267 5.94 21.97 -5.85
CA ALA A 267 6.13 23.10 -4.93
C ALA A 267 6.98 24.22 -5.55
N LEU A 268 8.09 23.86 -6.21
CA LEU A 268 8.94 24.83 -6.91
C LEU A 268 8.17 25.52 -8.04
N PHE A 269 7.38 24.78 -8.81
CA PHE A 269 6.57 25.32 -9.89
C PHE A 269 5.53 26.32 -9.39
N TYR A 270 4.89 26.02 -8.26
CA TYR A 270 4.01 26.97 -7.60
C TYR A 270 4.75 28.23 -7.14
N TRP A 271 5.93 28.06 -6.53
CA TRP A 271 6.74 29.18 -6.05
C TRP A 271 7.10 30.15 -7.17
N VAL A 272 7.51 29.64 -8.34
CA VAL A 272 7.78 30.46 -9.54
C VAL A 272 6.54 31.25 -9.99
N GLN A 273 5.35 30.64 -9.95
CA GLN A 273 4.11 31.30 -10.36
C GLN A 273 3.42 32.10 -9.23
N TYR A 274 3.99 32.15 -8.01
CA TYR A 274 3.29 32.65 -6.83
C TYR A 274 2.73 34.07 -7.00
N LYS A 275 3.51 34.98 -7.60
CA LYS A 275 3.11 36.39 -7.77
C LYS A 275 1.95 36.56 -8.75
N GLU A 276 1.94 35.77 -9.81
CA GLU A 276 1.01 35.91 -10.95
C GLU A 276 -0.22 35.00 -10.87
N ASN A 277 -0.21 34.01 -9.97
CA ASN A 277 -1.28 33.05 -9.82
C ASN A 277 -2.56 33.73 -9.26
N PRO A 278 -3.70 33.77 -9.98
CA PRO A 278 -4.95 34.34 -9.45
C PRO A 278 -5.65 33.44 -8.43
N TYR A 279 -5.27 32.16 -8.36
CA TYR A 279 -5.83 31.14 -7.45
C TYR A 279 -4.85 30.76 -6.33
N LYS A 280 -4.07 31.73 -5.81
CA LYS A 280 -3.05 31.49 -4.75
C LYS A 280 -3.61 30.75 -3.55
N ILE A 281 -4.85 31.05 -3.15
CA ILE A 281 -5.50 30.40 -2.01
C ILE A 281 -5.61 28.90 -2.24
N LEU A 282 -6.25 28.48 -3.34
CA LEU A 282 -6.41 27.08 -3.68
C LEU A 282 -5.04 26.39 -3.86
N SER A 283 -4.12 27.03 -4.57
CA SER A 283 -2.77 26.49 -4.75
C SER A 283 -2.01 26.34 -3.42
N THR A 284 -2.15 27.29 -2.49
CA THR A 284 -1.52 27.21 -1.16
C THR A 284 -2.14 26.09 -0.34
N VAL A 285 -3.47 25.95 -0.35
CA VAL A 285 -4.16 24.86 0.37
C VAL A 285 -3.72 23.49 -0.15
N LEU A 286 -3.67 23.31 -1.48
CA LEU A 286 -3.17 22.06 -2.08
C LEU A 286 -1.70 21.81 -1.74
N LEU A 287 -0.85 22.84 -1.78
CA LEU A 287 0.55 22.75 -1.38
C LEU A 287 0.71 22.34 0.09
N LEU A 288 -0.02 22.96 1.01
CA LEU A 288 0.07 22.67 2.44
C LEU A 288 -0.48 21.28 2.77
N ALA A 289 -1.58 20.87 2.12
CA ALA A 289 -2.08 19.51 2.21
C ALA A 289 -1.02 18.51 1.70
N MET A 290 -0.40 18.77 0.54
CA MET A 290 0.69 17.97 0.00
C MET A 290 1.87 17.85 0.98
N ILE A 291 2.34 18.97 1.53
CA ILE A 291 3.44 18.98 2.52
C ILE A 291 3.04 18.18 3.77
N GLY A 292 1.82 18.36 4.26
CA GLY A 292 1.33 17.60 5.42
C GLY A 292 1.26 16.10 5.15
N PHE A 293 0.83 15.69 3.97
CA PHE A 293 0.84 14.28 3.56
C PHE A 293 2.24 13.72 3.36
N ILE A 294 3.21 14.51 2.87
CA ILE A 294 4.63 14.12 2.86
C ILE A 294 5.13 13.92 4.30
N GLY A 295 4.77 14.81 5.22
CA GLY A 295 5.08 14.65 6.65
C GLY A 295 4.52 13.35 7.22
N ALA A 296 3.27 13.02 6.90
CA ALA A 296 2.64 11.76 7.29
C ALA A 296 3.34 10.53 6.66
N TYR A 297 3.79 10.63 5.41
CA TYR A 297 4.58 9.58 4.73
C TYR A 297 5.94 9.36 5.41
N VAL A 298 6.67 10.44 5.70
CA VAL A 298 8.00 10.39 6.33
C VAL A 298 7.93 9.81 7.74
N ILE A 299 6.94 10.19 8.55
CA ILE A 299 6.77 9.66 9.92
C ILE A 299 6.50 8.16 9.93
N GLN A 300 5.76 7.65 8.94
CA GLN A 300 5.47 6.22 8.83
C GLN A 300 6.68 5.36 8.47
N GLN A 301 7.74 5.97 7.92
CA GLN A 301 9.00 5.32 7.58
C GLN A 301 8.87 4.03 6.77
N THR A 302 8.00 4.01 5.77
CA THR A 302 7.72 2.84 4.93
C THR A 302 7.68 3.25 3.47
N PHE A 303 8.04 2.36 2.55
CA PHE A 303 8.20 2.65 1.12
C PHE A 303 6.96 2.28 0.27
N TRP A 304 5.80 2.09 0.88
CA TRP A 304 4.60 1.67 0.15
C TRP A 304 4.01 2.82 -0.68
N TYR A 305 3.67 2.51 -1.93
CA TYR A 305 3.08 3.47 -2.86
C TYR A 305 1.87 4.20 -2.28
N TYR A 306 0.94 3.45 -1.67
CA TYR A 306 -0.28 4.04 -1.13
C TYR A 306 -0.01 5.04 0.00
N HIS A 307 1.12 4.97 0.72
CA HIS A 307 1.44 5.98 1.73
C HIS A 307 1.79 7.36 1.14
N VAL A 308 2.37 7.42 -0.06
CA VAL A 308 2.64 8.69 -0.76
C VAL A 308 1.46 9.15 -1.64
N LEU A 309 0.47 8.28 -1.86
CA LEU A 309 -0.74 8.55 -2.67
C LEU A 309 -1.43 9.88 -2.34
N PRO A 310 -1.67 10.26 -1.06
CA PRO A 310 -2.35 11.53 -0.76
C PRO A 310 -1.53 12.75 -1.16
N ALA A 311 -0.21 12.70 -1.03
CA ALA A 311 0.68 13.80 -1.43
C ALA A 311 0.68 13.97 -2.96
N ILE A 312 0.85 12.87 -3.71
CA ILE A 312 0.83 12.93 -5.18
C ILE A 312 -0.54 13.35 -5.72
N SER A 313 -1.63 13.02 -5.01
CA SER A 313 -2.99 13.46 -5.35
C SER A 313 -3.09 15.00 -5.31
N MET A 314 -2.62 15.62 -4.24
CA MET A 314 -2.59 17.08 -4.14
C MET A 314 -1.62 17.72 -5.14
N ALA A 315 -0.46 17.11 -5.35
CA ALA A 315 0.55 17.58 -6.31
C ALA A 315 0.02 17.58 -7.75
N LEU A 316 -0.68 16.52 -8.16
CA LEU A 316 -1.32 16.41 -9.47
C LEU A 316 -2.34 17.54 -9.69
N LEU A 317 -3.24 17.75 -8.73
CA LEU A 317 -4.23 18.83 -8.81
C LEU A 317 -3.58 20.22 -8.86
N LEU A 318 -2.53 20.44 -8.06
CA LEU A 318 -1.77 21.69 -8.04
C LEU A 318 -1.12 21.96 -9.40
N VAL A 319 -0.39 20.98 -9.93
CA VAL A 319 0.33 21.09 -11.20
C VAL A 319 -0.63 21.30 -12.37
N THR A 320 -1.77 20.60 -12.37
CA THR A 320 -2.84 20.80 -13.37
C THR A 320 -3.36 22.24 -13.36
N LEU A 321 -3.60 22.81 -12.18
CA LEU A 321 -4.01 24.20 -12.05
C LEU A 321 -2.94 25.16 -12.62
N LEU A 322 -1.66 24.94 -12.29
CA LEU A 322 -0.55 25.78 -12.74
C LEU A 322 -0.32 25.72 -14.26
N PHE A 323 -0.39 24.53 -14.86
CA PHE A 323 -0.31 24.40 -16.32
C PHE A 323 -1.53 25.02 -17.01
N GLY A 324 -2.72 24.85 -16.44
CA GLY A 324 -3.92 25.53 -16.93
C GLY A 324 -3.71 27.04 -16.99
N LEU A 325 -3.18 27.64 -15.92
CA LEU A 325 -2.88 29.08 -15.89
C LEU A 325 -1.86 29.50 -16.96
N LEU A 326 -0.82 28.70 -17.21
CA LEU A 326 0.13 28.97 -18.30
C LEU A 326 -0.51 28.95 -19.68
N ILE A 327 -1.39 27.96 -19.96
CA ILE A 327 -2.11 27.87 -21.23
C ILE A 327 -2.91 29.15 -21.49
N LYS A 328 -3.60 29.67 -20.47
CA LYS A 328 -4.36 30.92 -20.61
C LYS A 328 -3.45 32.13 -20.83
N LYS A 329 -2.30 32.19 -20.13
CA LYS A 329 -1.38 33.33 -20.17
C LYS A 329 -0.58 33.40 -21.48
N TYR A 330 -0.14 32.27 -22.01
CA TYR A 330 0.75 32.19 -23.17
C TYR A 330 0.10 31.38 -24.30
N GLN A 331 -0.98 31.92 -24.86
CA GLN A 331 -1.78 31.25 -25.90
C GLN A 331 -0.96 30.96 -27.18
N ASP A 332 0.04 31.78 -27.48
CA ASP A 332 0.92 31.57 -28.65
C ASP A 332 1.94 30.42 -28.45
N ASN A 333 2.18 30.00 -27.20
CA ASN A 333 3.17 28.99 -26.85
C ASN A 333 2.55 27.66 -26.38
N ILE A 334 1.30 27.36 -26.76
CA ILE A 334 0.58 26.17 -26.30
C ILE A 334 1.35 24.88 -26.59
N ALA A 335 2.02 24.77 -27.74
CA ALA A 335 2.80 23.59 -28.08
C ALA A 335 3.95 23.33 -27.08
N LEU A 336 4.70 24.37 -26.71
CA LEU A 336 5.78 24.27 -25.73
C LEU A 336 5.24 23.92 -24.33
N ILE A 337 4.11 24.52 -23.95
CA ILE A 337 3.45 24.22 -22.68
C ILE A 337 2.95 22.78 -22.66
N ALA A 338 2.37 22.29 -23.76
CA ALA A 338 1.90 20.92 -23.88
C ALA A 338 3.06 19.91 -23.80
N VAL A 339 4.19 20.18 -24.45
CA VAL A 339 5.40 19.35 -24.32
C VAL A 339 5.93 19.37 -22.89
N SER A 340 6.01 20.54 -22.26
CA SER A 340 6.45 20.68 -20.87
C SER A 340 5.52 19.94 -19.90
N ALA A 341 4.22 20.04 -20.12
CA ALA A 341 3.21 19.29 -19.36
C ALA A 341 3.37 17.79 -19.59
N ALA A 342 3.55 17.33 -20.83
CA ALA A 342 3.76 15.91 -21.14
C ALA A 342 4.99 15.34 -20.43
N VAL A 343 6.11 16.08 -20.41
CA VAL A 343 7.31 15.69 -19.64
C VAL A 343 7.01 15.64 -18.15
N PHE A 344 6.29 16.62 -17.61
CA PHE A 344 5.97 16.69 -16.19
C PHE A 344 5.04 15.55 -15.74
N PHE A 345 3.98 15.30 -16.51
CA PHE A 345 3.01 14.24 -16.25
C PHE A 345 3.54 12.84 -16.59
N ALA A 346 4.71 12.72 -17.24
CA ALA A 346 5.34 11.43 -17.47
C ALA A 346 5.66 10.70 -16.15
N ILE A 347 6.03 11.42 -15.08
CA ILE A 347 6.36 10.81 -13.77
C ILE A 347 5.16 10.11 -13.12
N PRO A 348 4.01 10.78 -12.87
CA PRO A 348 2.85 10.11 -12.33
C PRO A 348 2.30 9.05 -13.30
N LEU A 349 2.41 9.25 -14.62
CA LEU A 349 1.97 8.27 -15.61
C LEU A 349 2.81 6.99 -15.59
N THR A 350 4.14 7.10 -15.49
CA THR A 350 5.01 5.92 -15.34
C THR A 350 4.75 5.19 -14.03
N SER A 351 4.46 5.92 -12.96
CA SER A 351 4.06 5.32 -11.68
C SER A 351 2.72 4.57 -11.79
N ILE A 352 1.69 5.15 -12.40
CA ILE A 352 0.41 4.46 -12.67
C ILE A 352 0.63 3.21 -13.51
N ASN A 353 1.46 3.30 -14.57
CA ASN A 353 1.77 2.16 -15.42
C ASN A 353 2.54 1.07 -14.67
N LYS A 354 3.50 1.42 -13.80
CA LYS A 354 4.21 0.48 -12.93
C LYS A 354 3.23 -0.26 -12.03
N GLN A 355 2.36 0.48 -11.32
CA GLN A 355 1.35 -0.11 -10.45
C GLN A 355 0.35 -1.01 -11.20
N TYR A 356 0.01 -0.65 -12.45
CA TYR A 356 -0.80 -1.50 -13.32
C TYR A 356 -0.11 -2.81 -13.65
N LEU A 357 1.14 -2.75 -14.12
CA LEU A 357 1.92 -3.94 -14.47
C LEU A 357 2.12 -4.83 -13.24
N ASP A 358 2.45 -4.25 -12.09
CA ASP A 358 2.62 -4.96 -10.82
C ASP A 358 1.32 -5.67 -10.40
N GLY A 359 0.17 -5.00 -10.52
CA GLY A 359 -1.13 -5.57 -10.23
C GLY A 359 -1.51 -6.75 -11.15
N VAL A 360 -1.25 -6.62 -12.46
CA VAL A 360 -1.50 -7.69 -13.44
C VAL A 360 -0.58 -8.88 -13.19
N ILE A 361 0.70 -8.64 -12.92
CA ILE A 361 1.69 -9.68 -12.60
C ILE A 361 1.32 -10.38 -11.29
N ALA A 362 0.94 -9.63 -10.25
CA ALA A 362 0.48 -10.19 -8.99
C ALA A 362 -0.74 -11.10 -9.22
N LYS A 363 -1.77 -10.63 -9.95
CA LYS A 363 -2.94 -11.48 -10.27
C LYS A 363 -2.56 -12.76 -11.00
N LYS A 364 -1.61 -12.70 -11.94
CA LYS A 364 -1.10 -13.87 -12.66
C LYS A 364 -0.37 -14.84 -11.74
N ASN A 365 0.54 -14.34 -10.88
CA ASN A 365 1.30 -15.16 -9.94
C ASN A 365 0.39 -15.86 -8.90
N HIS A 366 -0.76 -15.25 -8.59
CA HIS A 366 -1.75 -15.81 -7.68
C HIS A 366 -2.70 -16.83 -8.30
N GLN A 367 -2.74 -16.96 -9.64
CA GLN A 367 -3.65 -17.89 -10.32
C GLN A 367 -3.48 -19.35 -9.86
N PRO A 368 -2.25 -19.91 -9.69
CA PRO A 368 -2.11 -21.30 -9.23
C PRO A 368 -2.72 -21.53 -7.85
N LEU A 369 -2.54 -20.59 -6.91
CA LEU A 369 -3.16 -20.65 -5.59
C LEU A 369 -4.67 -20.50 -5.66
N ILE A 370 -5.20 -19.56 -6.44
CA ILE A 370 -6.65 -19.39 -6.64
C ILE A 370 -7.25 -20.67 -7.25
N ALA A 371 -6.63 -21.22 -8.28
CA ALA A 371 -7.06 -22.46 -8.91
C ALA A 371 -7.05 -23.63 -7.93
N PHE A 372 -5.99 -23.76 -7.12
CA PHE A 372 -5.92 -24.77 -6.06
C PHE A 372 -7.05 -24.60 -5.05
N LEU A 373 -7.31 -23.37 -4.58
CA LEU A 373 -8.40 -23.10 -3.64
C LEU A 373 -9.78 -23.43 -4.23
N HIS A 374 -10.01 -23.19 -5.53
CA HIS A 374 -11.25 -23.56 -6.21
C HIS A 374 -11.45 -25.08 -6.38
N THR A 375 -10.38 -25.89 -6.31
CA THR A 375 -10.53 -27.36 -6.29
C THR A 375 -11.05 -27.88 -4.96
N GLN A 376 -11.00 -27.05 -3.91
CA GLN A 376 -11.52 -27.40 -2.60
C GLN A 376 -13.02 -27.12 -2.52
N PRO A 377 -13.76 -27.83 -1.66
CA PRO A 377 -15.17 -27.52 -1.39
C PRO A 377 -15.36 -26.04 -1.04
N LEU A 378 -16.45 -25.45 -1.53
CA LEU A 378 -16.79 -24.05 -1.28
C LEU A 378 -16.77 -23.78 0.24
N HIS A 379 -16.23 -22.61 0.64
CA HIS A 379 -16.09 -22.19 2.03
C HIS A 379 -15.20 -23.05 2.93
N GLN A 380 -14.39 -23.94 2.37
CA GLN A 380 -13.41 -24.68 3.17
C GLN A 380 -12.43 -23.72 3.86
N SER A 381 -12.12 -24.04 5.12
CA SER A 381 -11.28 -23.23 5.98
C SER A 381 -9.79 -23.42 5.65
N VAL A 382 -9.12 -22.32 5.30
CA VAL A 382 -7.70 -22.29 4.95
C VAL A 382 -6.93 -21.36 5.88
N TYR A 383 -5.83 -21.85 6.43
CA TYR A 383 -4.97 -21.12 7.36
C TYR A 383 -3.58 -20.94 6.75
N PHE A 384 -2.94 -19.80 6.98
CA PHE A 384 -1.60 -19.55 6.46
C PHE A 384 -0.62 -19.20 7.58
N ILE A 385 0.55 -19.82 7.54
CA ILE A 385 1.71 -19.52 8.38
C ILE A 385 2.72 -18.79 7.50
N SER A 386 2.54 -17.47 7.39
CA SER A 386 3.40 -16.56 6.63
C SER A 386 3.31 -15.13 7.16
N ALA A 387 4.41 -14.38 7.02
CA ALA A 387 4.48 -12.95 7.31
C ALA A 387 4.19 -12.07 6.09
N SER A 388 3.89 -12.64 4.92
CA SER A 388 3.68 -11.86 3.69
C SER A 388 2.20 -11.61 3.41
N VAL A 389 1.70 -10.38 3.53
CA VAL A 389 0.28 -10.08 3.20
C VAL A 389 -0.02 -10.32 1.72
N ASP A 390 0.88 -9.81 0.86
CA ASP A 390 0.71 -9.77 -0.59
C ASP A 390 0.55 -11.15 -1.22
N GLU A 391 1.17 -12.19 -0.66
CA GLU A 391 1.24 -13.53 -1.26
C GLU A 391 0.01 -14.43 -1.01
N GLN A 392 -0.83 -14.07 -0.03
CA GLN A 392 -1.86 -14.97 0.49
C GLN A 392 -3.25 -14.34 0.39
N PHE A 393 -3.43 -13.15 0.94
CA PHE A 393 -4.76 -12.73 1.36
C PHE A 393 -5.68 -12.33 0.21
N ALA A 394 -5.11 -11.77 -0.86
CA ALA A 394 -5.83 -11.47 -2.09
C ALA A 394 -6.43 -12.73 -2.74
N SER A 395 -5.72 -13.87 -2.70
CA SER A 395 -6.22 -15.14 -3.24
C SER A 395 -7.34 -15.72 -2.40
N VAL A 396 -7.23 -15.64 -1.07
CA VAL A 396 -8.24 -16.16 -0.14
C VAL A 396 -9.58 -15.44 -0.33
N MET A 397 -9.55 -14.10 -0.42
CA MET A 397 -10.75 -13.30 -0.66
C MET A 397 -11.33 -13.57 -2.06
N TYR A 398 -10.48 -13.69 -3.08
CA TYR A 398 -10.92 -13.90 -4.45
C TYR A 398 -11.58 -15.29 -4.66
N ALA A 399 -11.05 -16.32 -4.00
CA ALA A 399 -11.56 -17.68 -4.02
C ALA A 399 -12.73 -17.93 -3.05
N ASP A 400 -13.20 -16.89 -2.35
CA ASP A 400 -14.26 -16.93 -1.33
C ASP A 400 -14.07 -18.04 -0.27
N SER A 401 -12.80 -18.31 0.07
CA SER A 401 -12.43 -19.30 1.08
C SER A 401 -12.63 -18.75 2.49
N THR A 402 -12.93 -19.62 3.45
CA THR A 402 -13.04 -19.21 4.84
C THR A 402 -11.65 -19.06 5.44
N TYR A 403 -11.31 -17.88 5.94
CA TYR A 403 -10.04 -17.66 6.63
C TYR A 403 -10.28 -17.65 8.14
N PRO A 404 -9.85 -18.67 8.90
CA PRO A 404 -10.14 -18.75 10.33
C PRO A 404 -9.12 -18.04 11.21
N SER A 405 -7.90 -17.80 10.73
CA SER A 405 -6.83 -17.15 11.51
C SER A 405 -7.29 -15.80 12.07
N ARG A 406 -6.90 -15.52 13.32
CA ARG A 406 -6.99 -14.19 13.93
C ARG A 406 -6.05 -13.20 13.29
N PHE A 407 -4.97 -13.63 12.65
CA PHE A 407 -3.97 -12.74 12.07
C PHE A 407 -4.09 -12.66 10.56
N LEU A 408 -4.05 -11.44 10.00
CA LEU A 408 -3.84 -11.22 8.56
C LEU A 408 -2.55 -11.90 8.06
N HIS A 409 -1.47 -11.71 8.83
CA HIS A 409 -0.16 -12.29 8.60
C HIS A 409 0.61 -12.32 9.92
N LEU A 410 1.71 -13.07 9.97
CA LEU A 410 2.60 -13.15 11.12
C LEU A 410 3.52 -11.93 11.23
N PHE A 411 2.92 -10.73 11.36
CA PHE A 411 3.58 -9.43 11.39
C PHE A 411 4.67 -9.31 12.45
N TRP A 412 4.58 -10.12 13.51
CA TRP A 412 5.50 -10.11 14.64
C TRP A 412 6.80 -10.87 14.37
N MET A 413 6.78 -11.81 13.41
CA MET A 413 7.91 -12.71 13.14
C MET A 413 9.14 -12.01 12.55
N PRO A 414 9.01 -11.08 11.58
CA PRO A 414 10.16 -10.28 11.12
C PRO A 414 10.89 -9.59 12.29
N GLY A 415 10.12 -8.92 13.17
CA GLY A 415 10.67 -8.26 14.34
C GLY A 415 11.32 -9.20 15.35
N VAL A 416 10.84 -10.44 15.50
CA VAL A 416 11.52 -11.47 16.31
C VAL A 416 12.85 -11.88 15.69
N VAL A 417 12.85 -12.16 14.38
CA VAL A 417 14.05 -12.63 13.68
C VAL A 417 15.14 -11.56 13.67
N ASP A 418 14.79 -10.31 13.36
CA ASP A 418 15.74 -9.20 13.32
C ASP A 418 16.36 -8.95 14.72
N LYS A 419 15.54 -8.93 15.78
CA LYS A 419 16.02 -8.69 17.16
C LYS A 419 16.90 -9.80 17.71
N THR A 420 16.62 -11.05 17.35
CA THR A 420 17.45 -12.20 17.75
C THR A 420 18.86 -12.09 17.15
N ILE A 421 19.00 -11.34 16.05
CA ILE A 421 20.25 -11.15 15.31
C ILE A 421 20.98 -9.88 15.75
N GLU A 422 20.28 -8.76 15.98
CA GLU A 422 20.90 -7.48 16.34
C GLU A 422 21.33 -7.36 17.82
N ARG A 423 20.93 -8.30 18.70
CA ARG A 423 21.21 -8.20 20.16
C ARG A 423 20.90 -6.79 20.72
N SER A 424 19.84 -6.14 20.22
CA SER A 424 19.53 -4.78 20.64
C SER A 424 19.09 -4.78 22.11
N SER A 425 19.80 -4.00 22.91
CA SER A 425 19.82 -3.99 24.38
C SER A 425 18.60 -3.36 25.06
N ALA A 426 17.55 -3.02 24.30
CA ALA A 426 16.45 -2.21 24.82
C ALA A 426 15.31 -3.03 25.48
N PHE A 427 15.30 -4.36 25.36
CA PHE A 427 14.17 -5.19 25.80
C PHE A 427 14.62 -6.44 26.54
N SER A 428 13.93 -6.82 27.61
CA SER A 428 14.27 -8.01 28.38
C SER A 428 13.91 -9.28 27.60
N ALA A 429 14.82 -10.26 27.57
CA ALA A 429 14.57 -11.58 26.98
C ALA A 429 13.30 -12.24 27.55
N GLN A 430 12.97 -11.93 28.80
CA GLN A 430 11.75 -12.39 29.46
C GLN A 430 10.48 -11.84 28.80
N GLN A 431 10.42 -10.54 28.50
CA GLN A 431 9.24 -9.96 27.87
C GLN A 431 9.09 -10.44 26.42
N GLN A 432 10.20 -10.60 25.69
CA GLN A 432 10.16 -11.20 24.36
C GLN A 432 9.59 -12.64 24.41
N ALA A 433 10.06 -13.47 25.33
CA ALA A 433 9.53 -14.82 25.51
C ALA A 433 8.04 -14.82 25.90
N ARG A 434 7.56 -13.84 26.68
CA ARG A 434 6.13 -13.69 27.02
C ARG A 434 5.30 -13.36 25.78
N ASP A 435 5.72 -12.36 25.00
CA ASP A 435 5.02 -11.92 23.79
C ASP A 435 5.01 -13.03 22.72
N GLU A 436 6.14 -13.73 22.50
CA GLU A 436 6.21 -14.87 21.58
C GLU A 436 5.26 -16.01 22.02
N ASN A 437 5.27 -16.37 23.30
CA ASN A 437 4.36 -17.40 23.82
C ASN A 437 2.89 -16.99 23.69
N PHE A 438 2.58 -15.70 23.86
CA PHE A 438 1.24 -15.17 23.64
C PHE A 438 0.79 -15.38 22.18
N PHE A 439 1.59 -14.95 21.19
CA PHE A 439 1.24 -15.13 19.78
C PHE A 439 1.12 -16.61 19.38
N ILE A 440 2.08 -17.44 19.79
CA ILE A 440 2.06 -18.87 19.45
C ILE A 440 0.85 -19.57 20.07
N ARG A 441 0.43 -19.18 21.28
CA ARG A 441 -0.79 -19.69 21.90
C ARG A 441 -2.04 -19.31 21.10
N LEU A 442 -2.16 -18.06 20.65
CA LEU A 442 -3.29 -17.65 19.81
C LEU A 442 -3.36 -18.45 18.51
N MET A 443 -2.20 -18.76 17.90
CA MET A 443 -2.13 -19.61 16.72
C MET A 443 -2.53 -21.07 17.04
N ALA A 444 -2.08 -21.62 18.17
CA ALA A 444 -2.47 -22.96 18.62
C ALA A 444 -3.98 -23.06 18.86
N GLU A 445 -4.57 -22.07 19.56
CA GLU A 445 -6.01 -21.96 19.79
C GLU A 445 -6.80 -21.90 18.47
N ASP A 446 -6.34 -21.11 17.48
CA ASP A 446 -6.99 -21.06 16.17
C ASP A 446 -6.99 -22.43 15.47
N LEU A 447 -5.88 -23.18 15.52
CA LEU A 447 -5.79 -24.52 14.94
C LEU A 447 -6.64 -25.56 15.68
N GLU A 448 -6.72 -25.47 16.99
CA GLU A 448 -7.46 -26.40 17.85
C GLU A 448 -8.98 -26.19 17.76
N ILE A 449 -9.42 -24.93 17.87
CA ILE A 449 -10.83 -24.56 17.94
C ILE A 449 -11.44 -24.47 16.55
N LYS A 450 -10.80 -23.74 15.63
CA LYS A 450 -11.37 -23.45 14.30
C LYS A 450 -11.07 -24.54 13.27
N LYS A 451 -10.14 -25.45 13.59
CA LYS A 451 -9.84 -26.67 12.84
C LYS A 451 -9.78 -26.45 11.32
N PRO A 452 -8.90 -25.55 10.83
CA PRO A 452 -8.76 -25.34 9.39
C PRO A 452 -8.49 -26.66 8.69
N LYS A 453 -9.13 -26.91 7.53
CA LYS A 453 -8.88 -28.17 6.80
C LYS A 453 -7.48 -28.17 6.19
N LEU A 454 -7.03 -27.02 5.70
CA LEU A 454 -5.72 -26.86 5.08
C LEU A 454 -4.90 -25.78 5.79
N VAL A 455 -3.63 -26.08 6.04
CA VAL A 455 -2.65 -25.11 6.53
C VAL A 455 -1.51 -24.97 5.52
N PHE A 456 -1.30 -23.75 5.07
CA PHE A 456 -0.25 -23.37 4.13
C PHE A 456 0.94 -22.79 4.90
N VAL A 457 2.09 -23.44 4.81
CA VAL A 457 3.32 -23.02 5.49
C VAL A 457 4.30 -22.47 4.47
N ASP A 458 4.70 -21.20 4.61
CA ASP A 458 5.70 -20.60 3.74
C ASP A 458 7.09 -21.22 3.98
N VAL A 459 7.59 -21.94 2.98
CA VAL A 459 8.90 -22.62 3.01
C VAL A 459 9.91 -21.96 2.07
N LYS A 460 9.66 -20.73 1.62
CA LYS A 460 10.65 -20.00 0.81
C LYS A 460 11.98 -19.89 1.56
N LYS A 461 13.08 -20.14 0.85
CA LYS A 461 14.44 -19.98 1.40
C LYS A 461 14.70 -18.54 1.83
N TYR A 462 14.17 -17.59 1.06
CA TYR A 462 14.23 -16.16 1.33
C TYR A 462 12.80 -15.62 1.34
N LYS A 463 12.41 -15.07 2.48
CA LYS A 463 11.05 -14.61 2.74
C LYS A 463 11.02 -13.09 2.73
N SER A 464 9.90 -12.55 2.28
CA SER A 464 9.61 -11.12 2.33
C SER A 464 9.73 -10.62 3.78
N HIS A 465 10.35 -9.46 3.98
CA HIS A 465 10.55 -8.82 5.29
C HIS A 465 11.58 -9.47 6.24
N TYR A 466 12.36 -10.47 5.82
CA TYR A 466 13.41 -11.09 6.66
C TYR A 466 14.85 -10.69 6.28
N LEU A 467 15.06 -9.65 5.46
CA LEU A 467 16.40 -9.21 5.02
C LEU A 467 17.33 -10.35 4.52
N LEU A 468 16.76 -11.36 3.85
CA LEU A 468 17.42 -12.59 3.40
C LEU A 468 17.90 -13.55 4.51
N HIS A 469 17.52 -13.32 5.76
CA HIS A 469 17.70 -14.29 6.82
C HIS A 469 16.90 -15.57 6.55
N ARG A 470 17.55 -16.71 6.73
CA ARG A 470 16.85 -18.00 6.66
C ARG A 470 16.07 -18.21 7.94
N PHE A 471 14.77 -18.42 7.77
CA PHE A 471 13.86 -18.70 8.85
C PHE A 471 12.87 -19.79 8.44
N GLU A 472 12.61 -20.73 9.34
CA GLU A 472 11.68 -21.84 9.13
C GLU A 472 10.59 -21.79 10.20
N TYR A 473 9.33 -21.60 9.79
CA TYR A 473 8.22 -21.41 10.72
C TYR A 473 7.95 -22.65 11.57
N LEU A 474 7.76 -23.82 10.97
CA LEU A 474 7.39 -25.03 11.72
C LEU A 474 8.42 -25.44 12.78
N PRO A 475 9.73 -25.56 12.50
CA PRO A 475 10.72 -25.90 13.52
C PRO A 475 10.77 -24.89 14.67
N TYR A 476 10.42 -23.62 14.42
CA TYR A 476 10.35 -22.61 15.46
C TYR A 476 9.07 -22.73 16.29
N LEU A 477 7.90 -22.85 15.66
CA LEU A 477 6.60 -22.94 16.33
C LEU A 477 6.43 -24.24 17.12
N LEU A 478 6.95 -25.37 16.62
CA LEU A 478 6.88 -26.69 17.26
C LEU A 478 7.67 -26.78 18.58
N LYS A 479 8.48 -25.77 18.93
CA LYS A 479 9.11 -25.68 20.26
C LYS A 479 8.10 -25.38 21.37
N ASN A 480 6.96 -24.78 21.03
CA ASN A 480 5.89 -24.52 21.99
C ASN A 480 4.96 -25.74 22.08
N ARG A 481 4.77 -26.24 23.29
CA ARG A 481 3.95 -27.44 23.56
C ARG A 481 2.52 -27.32 23.04
N SER A 482 1.84 -26.20 23.30
CA SER A 482 0.46 -25.98 22.85
C SER A 482 0.34 -26.01 21.32
N PHE A 483 1.32 -25.42 20.61
CA PHE A 483 1.33 -25.50 19.14
C PHE A 483 1.62 -26.92 18.65
N GLN A 484 2.55 -27.63 19.30
CA GLN A 484 2.86 -29.03 18.96
C GLN A 484 1.63 -29.94 19.07
N GLU A 485 0.83 -29.78 20.14
CA GLU A 485 -0.41 -30.51 20.37
C GLU A 485 -1.47 -30.17 19.32
N ALA A 486 -1.70 -28.88 19.05
CA ALA A 486 -2.66 -28.42 18.03
C ALA A 486 -2.26 -28.82 16.60
N TRP A 487 -0.95 -28.99 16.33
CA TRP A 487 -0.41 -29.37 15.02
C TRP A 487 -0.48 -30.89 14.74
N GLN A 488 -0.62 -31.75 15.76
CA GLN A 488 -0.59 -33.23 15.59
C GLN A 488 -1.48 -33.76 14.46
N PRO A 489 -2.73 -33.28 14.25
CA PRO A 489 -3.62 -33.85 13.24
C PRO A 489 -3.30 -33.42 11.79
N TYR A 490 -2.26 -32.63 11.57
CA TYR A 490 -1.94 -32.04 10.27
C TYR A 490 -0.81 -32.79 9.57
N HIS A 491 -1.15 -33.38 8.42
CA HIS A 491 -0.22 -34.18 7.62
C HIS A 491 0.08 -33.50 6.29
N TYR A 492 1.32 -33.65 5.82
CA TYR A 492 1.73 -33.09 4.54
C TYR A 492 0.88 -33.64 3.40
N LEU A 493 0.26 -32.76 2.63
CA LEU A 493 -0.55 -33.10 1.47
C LEU A 493 0.25 -32.89 0.18
N THR A 494 0.75 -31.67 -0.03
CA THR A 494 1.46 -31.31 -1.27
C THR A 494 2.28 -30.03 -1.09
N THR A 495 3.04 -29.66 -2.10
CA THR A 495 3.74 -28.37 -2.19
C THR A 495 3.20 -27.59 -3.38
N LEU A 496 2.78 -26.35 -3.14
CA LEU A 496 2.38 -25.42 -4.18
C LEU A 496 3.44 -24.32 -4.33
N GLU A 497 3.90 -24.12 -5.55
CA GLU A 497 4.91 -23.12 -5.88
C GLU A 497 4.45 -22.32 -7.09
N ALA A 498 4.51 -21.00 -6.98
CA ALA A 498 4.42 -20.12 -8.14
C ALA A 498 5.77 -19.50 -8.41
N SER A 499 6.30 -19.77 -9.60
CA SER A 499 7.48 -19.09 -10.13
C SER A 499 7.14 -17.61 -10.31
N GLY A 500 7.66 -16.75 -9.43
CA GLY A 500 7.42 -15.32 -9.51
C GLY A 500 8.40 -14.66 -10.46
N SER A 501 7.94 -13.87 -11.43
CA SER A 501 8.82 -12.88 -12.06
C SER A 501 8.97 -11.69 -11.12
N VAL A 502 10.11 -11.57 -10.44
CA VAL A 502 10.46 -10.29 -9.80
C VAL A 502 10.90 -9.35 -10.93
N LEU A 503 10.05 -8.42 -11.32
CA LEU A 503 10.53 -7.14 -11.83
C LEU A 503 11.01 -6.40 -10.59
N THR A 504 12.27 -6.63 -10.21
CA THR A 504 12.87 -5.87 -9.11
C THR A 504 12.79 -4.40 -9.49
N ASP A 505 12.45 -3.56 -8.51
CA ASP A 505 12.47 -2.11 -8.57
C ASP A 505 13.60 -1.55 -9.47
N ASP A 506 13.29 -0.43 -10.11
CA ASP A 506 14.11 0.38 -11.02
C ASP A 506 15.53 0.79 -10.51
N GLY A 507 15.94 0.35 -9.32
CA GLY A 507 17.35 0.31 -8.93
C GLY A 507 18.10 -0.74 -9.75
N SER A 508 18.79 -0.32 -10.81
CA SER A 508 19.54 -1.24 -11.69
C SER A 508 20.63 -1.98 -10.91
N TRP A 509 20.35 -3.20 -10.46
CA TRP A 509 21.37 -4.09 -9.91
C TRP A 509 22.47 -4.29 -10.95
N ASP A 510 23.70 -4.03 -10.56
CA ASP A 510 24.86 -4.29 -11.39
C ASP A 510 25.16 -5.79 -11.41
N LEU A 511 25.65 -6.28 -12.55
CA LEU A 511 26.13 -7.66 -12.67
C LEU A 511 27.66 -7.66 -12.61
N TYR A 512 28.22 -8.45 -11.71
CA TYR A 512 29.65 -8.69 -11.61
C TYR A 512 29.94 -10.16 -11.87
N LEU A 513 31.07 -10.43 -12.49
CA LEU A 513 31.60 -11.78 -12.68
C LEU A 513 32.89 -11.92 -11.87
N ALA A 514 33.07 -13.04 -11.19
CA ALA A 514 34.35 -13.37 -10.56
C ALA A 514 34.58 -14.89 -10.63
N GLN A 515 35.83 -15.35 -10.50
CA GLN A 515 36.05 -16.79 -10.34
C GLN A 515 35.77 -17.20 -8.89
N ASP A 516 36.21 -16.37 -7.94
CA ASP A 516 36.02 -16.54 -6.51
C ASP A 516 35.42 -15.25 -5.92
N ILE A 517 34.56 -15.39 -4.92
CA ILE A 517 33.93 -14.27 -4.22
C ILE A 517 34.94 -13.39 -3.48
N GLN A 518 36.09 -13.94 -3.05
CA GLN A 518 37.17 -13.20 -2.38
C GLN A 518 37.82 -12.14 -3.30
N GLN A 519 37.67 -12.26 -4.61
CA GLN A 519 38.21 -11.30 -5.59
C GLN A 519 37.41 -10.00 -5.63
N ILE A 520 36.20 -9.98 -5.04
CA ILE A 520 35.32 -8.81 -5.04
C ILE A 520 35.37 -8.14 -3.67
N SER A 521 35.65 -6.83 -3.68
CA SER A 521 35.55 -5.97 -2.50
C SER A 521 34.22 -5.21 -2.53
N PRO A 522 33.27 -5.50 -1.62
CA PRO A 522 31.98 -4.80 -1.58
C PRO A 522 32.11 -3.29 -1.42
N LYS A 523 33.17 -2.82 -0.73
CA LYS A 523 33.47 -1.38 -0.54
C LYS A 523 33.70 -0.63 -1.85
N LYS A 524 34.03 -1.33 -2.94
CA LYS A 524 34.26 -0.75 -4.26
C LYS A 524 33.02 -0.79 -5.17
N ILE A 525 31.92 -1.36 -4.69
CA ILE A 525 30.66 -1.44 -5.44
C ILE A 525 29.77 -0.30 -4.97
N ASN A 526 29.41 0.60 -5.89
CA ASN A 526 28.45 1.67 -5.64
C ASN A 526 27.04 1.14 -5.88
N GLY A 527 26.18 1.20 -4.87
CA GLY A 527 24.80 0.71 -4.98
C GLY A 527 24.66 -0.80 -4.72
N GLN A 528 23.93 -1.50 -5.59
CA GLN A 528 23.53 -2.88 -5.41
C GLN A 528 24.06 -3.76 -6.56
N ALA A 529 24.57 -4.94 -6.25
CA ALA A 529 25.15 -5.83 -7.26
C ALA A 529 24.87 -7.31 -7.01
N VAL A 530 24.66 -8.04 -8.10
CA VAL A 530 24.71 -9.50 -8.17
C VAL A 530 26.10 -9.91 -8.67
N ILE A 531 26.77 -10.79 -7.94
CA ILE A 531 28.09 -11.32 -8.29
C ILE A 531 27.95 -12.80 -8.62
N LEU A 532 28.12 -13.15 -9.90
CA LEU A 532 28.16 -14.54 -10.35
C LEU A 532 29.58 -15.10 -10.24
N THR A 533 29.75 -16.17 -9.47
CA THR A 533 31.02 -16.87 -9.31
C THR A 533 30.99 -18.33 -9.76
N GLY A 534 32.17 -18.92 -9.94
CA GLY A 534 32.35 -20.31 -10.41
C GLY A 534 32.63 -20.43 -11.91
N LYS A 535 32.89 -21.65 -12.38
CA LYS A 535 33.15 -21.98 -13.79
C LYS A 535 32.00 -22.81 -14.37
N GLY A 536 31.75 -22.69 -15.68
CA GLY A 536 30.73 -23.47 -16.38
C GLY A 536 29.30 -22.91 -16.26
N PRO A 537 28.28 -23.70 -16.65
CA PRO A 537 26.90 -23.23 -16.82
C PRO A 537 26.13 -23.03 -15.52
N VAL A 538 26.65 -23.45 -14.36
CA VAL A 538 26.01 -23.21 -13.06
C VAL A 538 26.90 -22.24 -12.27
N LYS A 539 26.36 -21.09 -11.92
CA LYS A 539 27.06 -20.02 -11.20
C LYS A 539 26.42 -19.78 -9.85
N SER A 540 27.25 -19.50 -8.84
CA SER A 540 26.75 -19.03 -7.55
C SER A 540 26.58 -17.52 -7.59
N ALA A 541 25.37 -17.03 -7.34
CA ALA A 541 25.06 -15.62 -7.33
C ALA A 541 25.04 -15.08 -5.90
N TYR A 542 25.96 -14.19 -5.59
CA TYR A 542 26.08 -13.47 -4.31
C TYR A 542 25.58 -12.04 -4.45
N TYR A 543 25.28 -11.38 -3.33
CA TYR A 543 24.65 -10.07 -3.34
C TYR A 543 25.43 -9.06 -2.52
N VAL A 544 25.57 -7.85 -3.04
CA VAL A 544 26.14 -6.69 -2.34
C VAL A 544 25.10 -5.58 -2.28
N TYR A 545 24.92 -5.00 -1.10
CA TYR A 545 24.07 -3.85 -0.83
C TYR A 545 24.79 -2.94 0.17
N GLY A 546 24.80 -1.63 -0.07
CA GLY A 546 25.37 -0.66 0.88
C GLY A 546 26.84 -0.95 1.24
N HIS A 547 27.68 -1.25 0.25
CA HIS A 547 29.10 -1.57 0.42
C HIS A 547 29.43 -2.81 1.25
N GLN A 548 28.46 -3.71 1.46
CA GLN A 548 28.65 -4.94 2.21
C GLN A 548 28.05 -6.13 1.46
N PHE A 549 28.67 -7.31 1.63
CA PHE A 549 28.02 -8.55 1.22
C PHE A 549 26.80 -8.82 2.09
N LEU A 550 25.71 -9.22 1.47
CA LEU A 550 24.58 -9.78 2.21
C LEU A 550 25.01 -11.13 2.80
N LYS A 551 24.77 -11.28 4.10
CA LYS A 551 25.16 -12.46 4.88
C LYS A 551 23.92 -13.13 5.47
N ASN A 552 23.97 -14.45 5.57
CA ASN A 552 23.06 -15.27 6.36
C ASN A 552 23.82 -15.84 7.56
N LYS A 553 23.59 -15.26 8.75
CA LYS A 553 24.37 -15.53 9.97
C LYS A 553 25.86 -15.25 9.75
N THR A 554 26.67 -16.28 9.55
CA THR A 554 28.13 -16.21 9.38
C THR A 554 28.58 -16.44 7.94
N SER A 555 27.69 -16.86 7.02
CA SER A 555 28.04 -17.16 5.62
C SER A 555 27.44 -16.18 4.63
N LEU A 556 28.05 -16.03 3.45
CA LEU A 556 27.54 -15.14 2.41
C LEU A 556 26.24 -15.69 1.80
N ALA A 557 25.23 -14.84 1.66
CA ALA A 557 23.97 -15.20 1.02
C ALA A 557 24.17 -15.43 -0.48
N HIS A 558 23.64 -16.54 -1.00
CA HIS A 558 23.74 -16.86 -2.42
C HIS A 558 22.57 -17.70 -2.95
N THR A 559 22.36 -17.65 -4.27
CA THR A 559 21.54 -18.59 -5.04
C THR A 559 22.36 -19.24 -6.17
N GLN A 560 21.80 -20.26 -6.84
CA GLN A 560 22.41 -20.85 -8.04
C GLN A 560 21.68 -20.35 -9.28
N VAL A 561 22.43 -19.91 -10.28
CA VAL A 561 21.91 -19.46 -11.57
C VAL A 561 22.47 -20.35 -12.66
N ARG A 562 21.58 -20.93 -13.48
CA ARG A 562 21.96 -21.71 -14.66
C ARG A 562 21.97 -20.82 -15.90
N LEU A 563 23.11 -20.80 -16.57
CA LEU A 563 23.37 -20.11 -17.82
C LEU A 563 23.16 -21.07 -19.01
N THR A 564 22.56 -20.57 -20.09
CA THR A 564 22.55 -21.28 -21.37
C THR A 564 23.92 -21.17 -22.07
N LYS A 565 24.16 -22.01 -23.09
CA LYS A 565 25.39 -21.93 -23.90
C LYS A 565 25.57 -20.56 -24.55
N LEU A 566 24.47 -19.95 -25.02
CA LEU A 566 24.49 -18.63 -25.63
C LEU A 566 24.87 -17.54 -24.63
N GLU A 567 24.33 -17.60 -23.42
CA GLU A 567 24.60 -16.63 -22.36
C GLU A 567 26.04 -16.70 -21.85
N LEU A 568 26.56 -17.93 -21.72
CA LEU A 568 27.98 -18.14 -21.40
C LEU A 568 28.92 -17.51 -22.43
N TRP A 569 28.54 -17.53 -23.70
CA TRP A 569 29.32 -16.93 -24.78
C TRP A 569 29.20 -15.40 -24.81
N GLN A 570 28.02 -14.86 -24.48
CA GLN A 570 27.76 -13.42 -24.45
C GLN A 570 28.32 -12.71 -23.20
N LEU A 571 28.60 -13.44 -22.12
CA LEU A 571 29.20 -12.88 -20.92
C LEU A 571 30.71 -12.65 -21.10
N PRO A 572 31.26 -11.54 -20.58
CA PRO A 572 32.71 -11.33 -20.55
C PRO A 572 33.43 -12.48 -19.84
N GLN A 573 34.54 -12.94 -20.42
CA GLN A 573 35.37 -13.99 -19.80
C GLN A 573 36.26 -13.43 -18.67
N GLN A 574 36.47 -12.11 -18.65
CA GLN A 574 37.21 -11.42 -17.60
C GLN A 574 36.28 -11.09 -16.42
N GLY A 575 36.81 -11.24 -15.20
CA GLY A 575 36.11 -10.85 -13.98
C GLY A 575 35.99 -9.33 -13.82
N GLY A 576 34.94 -8.87 -13.15
CA GLY A 576 34.65 -7.45 -12.93
C GLY A 576 33.19 -7.09 -13.19
N LYS A 577 32.91 -5.78 -13.19
CA LYS A 577 31.59 -5.23 -13.52
C LYS A 577 31.28 -5.46 -15.00
N VAL A 578 30.11 -6.02 -15.28
CA VAL A 578 29.59 -6.14 -16.65
C VAL A 578 28.90 -4.83 -17.01
N ASN A 579 29.56 -4.01 -17.81
CA ASN A 579 29.02 -2.72 -18.25
C ASN A 579 27.79 -2.92 -19.15
N ARG A 580 26.68 -2.26 -18.78
CA ARG A 580 25.43 -2.27 -19.55
C ARG A 580 25.58 -1.45 -20.84
N ASN A 581 25.10 -2.01 -21.94
CA ASN A 581 24.98 -1.35 -23.24
C ASN A 581 23.76 -1.91 -24.00
N LYS A 582 23.41 -1.31 -25.14
CA LYS A 582 22.22 -1.70 -25.93
C LYS A 582 22.19 -3.18 -26.34
N LYS A 583 23.35 -3.85 -26.45
CA LYS A 583 23.45 -5.26 -26.89
C LYS A 583 23.30 -6.26 -25.75
N ASN A 584 23.71 -5.90 -24.52
CA ASN A 584 23.74 -6.83 -23.38
C ASN A 584 22.77 -6.46 -22.24
N ASP A 585 22.08 -5.32 -22.29
CA ASP A 585 21.20 -4.87 -21.20
C ASP A 585 20.08 -5.87 -20.91
N ASN A 586 19.46 -6.45 -21.94
CA ASN A 586 18.43 -7.48 -21.76
C ASN A 586 19.00 -8.76 -21.11
N LEU A 587 20.18 -9.21 -21.53
CA LEU A 587 20.86 -10.36 -20.93
C LEU A 587 21.19 -10.10 -19.45
N ILE A 588 21.76 -8.93 -19.14
CA ILE A 588 22.10 -8.54 -17.76
C ILE A 588 20.83 -8.51 -16.91
N ARG A 589 19.75 -7.88 -17.38
CA ARG A 589 18.45 -7.88 -16.68
C ARG A 589 17.95 -9.30 -16.45
N GLN A 590 17.98 -10.18 -17.45
CA GLN A 590 17.52 -11.55 -17.31
C GLN A 590 18.36 -12.38 -16.32
N LEU A 591 19.68 -12.15 -16.27
CA LEU A 591 20.58 -12.85 -15.37
C LEU A 591 20.46 -12.36 -13.93
N VAL A 592 20.41 -11.04 -13.75
CA VAL A 592 20.12 -10.39 -12.48
C VAL A 592 18.76 -10.84 -11.98
N ASN A 593 17.73 -10.80 -12.82
CA ASN A 593 16.39 -11.25 -12.45
C ASN A 593 16.36 -12.73 -12.10
N ARG A 594 17.11 -13.60 -12.79
CA ARG A 594 17.27 -15.02 -12.42
C ARG A 594 18.01 -15.22 -11.09
N ALA A 595 19.04 -14.42 -10.84
CA ALA A 595 19.78 -14.42 -9.58
C ALA A 595 18.95 -13.90 -8.41
N LEU A 596 18.00 -13.02 -8.70
CA LEU A 596 17.04 -12.45 -7.77
C LEU A 596 15.66 -13.13 -7.89
N PHE A 597 15.59 -14.26 -8.60
CA PHE A 597 14.34 -15.00 -8.83
C PHE A 597 14.03 -15.81 -7.59
N PHE A 598 13.14 -15.27 -6.79
CA PHE A 598 12.50 -15.99 -5.70
C PHE A 598 11.12 -16.42 -6.18
N PRO A 599 10.65 -17.63 -5.86
CA PRO A 599 9.26 -17.98 -6.11
C PRO A 599 8.36 -16.92 -5.46
N ALA A 600 7.29 -16.51 -6.15
CA ALA A 600 6.34 -15.52 -5.62
C ALA A 600 5.85 -16.01 -4.24
N TYR A 601 5.48 -17.28 -4.19
CA TYR A 601 5.28 -18.05 -2.96
C TYR A 601 5.71 -19.50 -3.18
N LYS A 602 6.06 -20.16 -2.07
CA LYS A 602 6.25 -21.61 -1.99
C LYS A 602 5.66 -22.09 -0.69
N TYR A 603 4.52 -22.78 -0.77
CA TYR A 603 3.80 -23.28 0.39
C TYR A 603 3.87 -24.81 0.45
N GLN A 604 4.28 -25.33 1.61
CA GLN A 604 3.92 -26.71 1.97
C GLN A 604 2.51 -26.69 2.54
N ILE A 605 1.64 -27.52 1.98
CA ILE A 605 0.23 -27.59 2.34
C ILE A 605 0.05 -28.83 3.21
N TYR A 606 -0.54 -28.64 4.38
CA TYR A 606 -0.88 -29.68 5.33
C TYR A 606 -2.38 -29.81 5.42
N GLN A 607 -2.88 -31.04 5.42
CA GLN A 607 -4.30 -31.33 5.56
C GLN A 607 -4.57 -31.91 6.94
N ARG A 608 -5.67 -31.48 7.55
CA ARG A 608 -6.16 -32.06 8.80
C ARG A 608 -6.78 -33.43 8.54
N GLU A 609 -6.29 -34.44 9.23
CA GLU A 609 -7.01 -35.71 9.40
C GLU A 609 -8.10 -35.50 10.46
N ASP A 610 -9.34 -35.61 10.02
CA ASP A 610 -10.46 -35.70 10.96
C ASP A 610 -10.44 -37.14 11.45
N THR A 611 -10.18 -37.34 12.75
CA THR A 611 -10.36 -38.66 13.36
C THR A 611 -11.77 -39.12 12.99
N LYS A 612 -11.87 -40.19 12.19
CA LYS A 612 -13.13 -40.90 12.01
C LYS A 612 -13.65 -41.13 13.43
N ALA A 613 -14.84 -40.62 13.73
CA ALA A 613 -15.61 -41.19 14.81
C ALA A 613 -15.64 -42.68 14.51
N THR A 614 -14.87 -43.45 15.27
CA THR A 614 -14.97 -44.91 15.30
C THR A 614 -16.34 -45.20 15.88
N GLY A 615 -17.35 -45.09 15.01
CA GLY A 615 -18.66 -45.67 15.21
C GLY A 615 -18.44 -47.17 15.29
N ILE A 616 -18.41 -47.65 16.53
CA ILE A 616 -18.69 -49.03 16.88
C ILE A 616 -19.98 -49.39 16.12
N SER A 617 -19.83 -50.23 15.10
CA SER A 617 -20.92 -50.89 14.39
C SER A 617 -21.45 -52.05 15.21
#